data_AF-A2A5A7-F1
#
_entry.id   AF-A2A5A7-F1
#
_cell.length_a   1.000
_cell.length_b   1.000
_cell.length_c   1.000
_cell.angle_alpha   90.00
_cell.angle_beta   90.00
_cell.angle_gamma   90.00
#
_symmetry.space_group_name_H-M   'P 1'
#
loop_
_entity.id
_entity.type
_entity.pdbx_description
1 polymer ?
#
loop_
_entity_poly.entity_id
_entity_poly.type
_entity_poly.pdbx_seq_one_letter_code
_entity_poly.pdbx_strand_id
1 'polypeptide(L)' 'MPPPSDIVKVAIEWPGANAQLLEIDQKRPLASIIKEVCDGW' A
#
# COMPACT_ATOMS: atom_id res chain seq x y z
N MET A 1 -13.77 -17.74 15.78
CA MET A 1 -13.52 -16.84 14.64
C MET A 1 -12.06 -16.40 14.70
N PRO A 2 -11.33 -16.41 13.58
CA PRO A 2 -10.01 -15.78 13.54
C PRO A 2 -10.13 -14.26 13.71
N PRO A 3 -9.12 -13.59 14.29
CA PRO A 3 -9.10 -12.14 14.36
C PRO A 3 -9.07 -11.52 12.95
N PRO A 4 -9.68 -10.32 12.78
CA PRO A 4 -9.61 -9.60 11.52
C PRO A 4 -8.15 -9.29 11.15
N SER A 5 -7.87 -9.26 9.84
CA SER A 5 -6.54 -8.97 9.33
C SER A 5 -6.21 -7.49 9.47
N ASP A 6 -4.98 -7.17 9.88
CA ASP A 6 -4.46 -5.79 9.95
C ASP A 6 -3.99 -5.29 8.57
N ILE A 7 -4.73 -5.62 7.51
CA ILE A 7 -4.42 -5.22 6.13
C ILE A 7 -5.45 -4.19 5.68
N VAL A 8 -4.98 -3.04 5.22
CA VAL A 8 -5.83 -1.95 4.69
C VAL A 8 -5.63 -1.80 3.18
N LYS A 9 -6.72 -1.63 2.44
CA LYS A 9 -6.67 -1.40 0.98
C LYS A 9 -6.74 0.09 0.68
N VAL A 10 -5.85 0.59 -0.16
CA VAL A 10 -5.73 2.01 -0.49
C VAL A 10 -5.57 2.24 -2.00
N ALA A 11 -5.92 3.43 -2.45
CA ALA A 11 -5.58 3.95 -3.77
C ALA A 11 -4.58 5.10 -3.61
N ILE A 12 -3.46 5.04 -4.33
CA ILE A 12 -2.36 6.02 -4.24
C ILE A 12 -2.30 6.80 -5.55
N GLU A 13 -2.39 8.13 -5.47
CA GLU A 13 -2.36 9.02 -6.61
C GLU A 13 -0.93 9.51 -6.91
N TRP A 14 -0.64 9.71 -8.21
CA TRP A 14 0.59 10.32 -8.69
C TRP A 14 0.29 11.26 -9.87
N PRO A 15 0.88 12.47 -9.94
CA PRO A 15 0.63 13.41 -11.02
C PRO A 15 0.89 12.81 -12.41
N GLY A 16 -0.13 12.85 -13.28
CA GLY A 16 -0.01 12.35 -14.65
C GLY A 16 -0.08 10.82 -14.80
N ALA A 17 -0.39 10.08 -13.74
CA ALA A 17 -0.58 8.64 -13.78
C ALA A 17 -1.95 8.23 -13.20
N ASN A 18 -2.40 7.02 -13.56
CA ASN A 18 -3.56 6.41 -12.91
C ASN A 18 -3.20 6.00 -11.47
N ALA A 19 -4.19 6.02 -10.58
CA ALA A 19 -4.00 5.59 -9.20
C ALA A 19 -3.60 4.11 -9.12
N GLN A 20 -2.62 3.80 -8.27
CA GLN A 20 -2.26 2.42 -7.93
C GLN A 20 -3.10 1.92 -6.76
N LEU A 21 -3.60 0.69 -6.85
CA LEU A 21 -4.33 0.03 -5.76
C LEU A 21 -3.37 -0.88 -4.98
N LEU A 22 -3.25 -0.66 -3.68
CA LEU A 22 -2.30 -1.38 -2.82
C LEU A 22 -2.97 -1.92 -1.56
N GLU A 23 -2.48 -3.06 -1.08
CA GLU A 23 -2.78 -3.60 0.24
C GLU A 23 -1.62 -3.32 1.20
N ILE A 24 -1.87 -2.55 2.25
CA ILE A 24 -0.89 -2.20 3.27
C ILE A 24 -1.11 -3.10 4.48
N ASP A 25 -0.16 -3.99 4.73
CA ASP A 25 -0.06 -4.73 5.99
C ASP A 25 0.56 -3.83 7.06
N GLN A 26 -0.20 -3.55 8.12
CA GLN A 26 0.24 -2.70 9.24
C GLN A 26 1.44 -3.27 10.00
N LYS A 27 1.80 -4.53 9.78
CA LYS A 27 3.00 -5.17 10.35
C LYS A 27 4.26 -4.88 9.55
N ARG A 28 4.15 -4.41 8.31
CA ARG A 28 5.30 -4.07 7.46
C ARG A 28 5.82 -2.67 7.80
N PRO A 29 7.15 -2.45 7.76
CA PRO A 29 7.70 -1.11 7.88
C PRO A 29 7.19 -0.20 6.76
N LEU A 30 6.69 0.99 7.11
CA LEU A 30 6.21 1.99 6.14
C LEU A 30 7.27 2.32 5.08
N ALA A 31 8.55 2.36 5.45
CA ALA A 31 9.65 2.60 4.50
C ALA A 31 9.71 1.54 3.38
N SER A 32 9.41 0.27 3.69
CA SER A 32 9.35 -0.79 2.67
C SER A 32 8.15 -0.61 1.74
N ILE A 33 7.02 -0.17 2.28
CA ILE A 33 5.80 0.09 1.50
C ILE A 33 6.02 1.30 0.59
N ILE A 34 6.60 2.39 1.11
CA ILE A 34 6.91 3.59 0.32
C ILE A 34 7.87 3.24 -0.83
N LYS A 35 8.88 2.41 -0.56
CA LYS A 35 9.78 1.94 -1.62
C LYS A 35 9.02 1.17 -2.72
N GLU A 36 8.13 0.26 -2.35
CA GLU A 36 7.30 -0.50 -3.29
C GLU A 36 6.40 0.42 -4.13
N VAL A 37 5.81 1.44 -3.50
CA VAL A 37 5.00 2.47 -4.18
C VAL A 37 5.84 3.26 -5.18
N CYS A 38 7.04 3.70 -4.78
CA CYS A 38 7.95 4.43 -5.65
C CYS A 38 8.54 3.58 -6.78
N ASP A 39 8.81 2.30 -6.55
CA ASP A 39 9.33 1.37 -7.56
C ASP A 39 8.26 1.01 -8.62
N GLY A 40 6.98 1.28 -8.34
CA GLY A 40 5.85 1.03 -9.25
C GLY A 40 5.62 2.11 -10.32
N TRP A 41 6.35 3.23 -10.26
CA TRP A 41 6.37 4.29 -11.27
C TRP A 41 7.81 4.57 -11.71
#